data_AF-K1L2F9-F1
#
_entry.id   AF-K1L2F9-F1
#
_cell.length_a   1.000
_cell.length_b   1.000
_cell.length_c   1.000
_cell.angle_alpha   90.00
_cell.angle_beta   90.00
_cell.angle_gamma   90.00
#
_symmetry.space_group_name_H-M   'P 1'
#
loop_
_entity.id
_entity.type
_entity.pdbx_description
1 polymer ?
#
loop_
_entity_poly.entity_id
_entity_poly.type
_entity_poly.pdbx_seq_one_letter_code
_entity_poly.pdbx_strand_id
1 'polypeptide(L)'
;MPIYPKLPKHTHRECFVAIHDLYDHLGLKYDAPFIFMGDSAGGGLAMALAQDVKRCSKKQPQHIVLHSAWLDVRGEDPRYKELEKLDPMLGVIGAQELGRLWADGLELTDYKISPVHGELIDIGQITAFVGTGELLLVDANMLLDKAKEQGVAIQYYEYPKMNHVFPVFPIPEAKKAMNQLLKIIKN
;
A
#
# COMPACT_ATOMS: atom_id res chain seq x y z
N MET A 1 2.51 7.43 -14.19
CA MET A 1 1.44 7.20 -13.20
C MET A 1 0.27 6.53 -13.93
N PRO A 2 -0.12 5.31 -13.57
CA PRO A 2 -1.23 4.61 -14.22
C PRO A 2 -2.57 5.29 -13.94
N ILE A 3 -3.43 5.40 -14.95
CA ILE A 3 -4.85 5.69 -14.77
C ILE A 3 -5.56 4.33 -14.77
N TYR A 4 -5.86 3.80 -13.60
CA TYR A 4 -6.48 2.47 -13.46
C TYR A 4 -7.99 2.54 -13.23
N PRO A 5 -8.75 1.48 -13.61
CA PRO A 5 -10.16 1.31 -13.27
C PRO A 5 -10.41 1.41 -11.78
N LYS A 6 -11.46 2.14 -11.38
CA LYS A 6 -11.78 2.40 -9.97
C LYS A 6 -13.29 2.50 -9.72
N LEU A 7 -13.65 2.43 -8.45
CA LEU A 7 -15.01 2.66 -7.99
C LEU A 7 -15.57 4.01 -8.47
N PRO A 8 -16.90 4.14 -8.62
CA PRO A 8 -17.91 3.09 -8.44
C PRO A 8 -18.14 2.22 -9.70
N LYS A 9 -17.46 2.52 -10.82
CA LYS A 9 -17.72 1.86 -12.11
C LYS A 9 -17.02 0.51 -12.25
N HIS A 10 -15.90 0.33 -11.55
CA HIS A 10 -15.04 -0.83 -11.65
C HIS A 10 -14.56 -1.23 -10.26
N THR A 11 -14.14 -2.49 -10.12
CA THR A 11 -13.72 -3.07 -8.84
C THR A 11 -12.27 -3.57 -8.95
N HIS A 12 -11.82 -4.36 -7.97
CA HIS A 12 -10.51 -4.99 -8.05
C HIS A 12 -10.35 -5.84 -9.33
N ARG A 13 -11.44 -6.40 -9.88
CA ARG A 13 -11.40 -7.29 -11.05
C ARG A 13 -10.79 -6.61 -12.26
N GLU A 14 -11.39 -5.51 -12.72
CA GLU A 14 -10.89 -4.79 -13.90
C GLU A 14 -9.57 -4.07 -13.60
N CYS A 15 -9.37 -3.62 -12.37
CA CYS A 15 -8.15 -2.94 -11.98
C CYS A 15 -6.92 -3.86 -12.08
N PHE A 16 -7.00 -5.08 -11.53
CA PHE A 16 -5.88 -6.03 -11.61
C PHE A 16 -5.58 -6.43 -13.05
N VAL A 17 -6.60 -6.63 -13.88
CA VAL A 17 -6.39 -6.88 -15.32
C VAL A 17 -5.61 -5.73 -15.96
N ALA A 18 -6.09 -4.49 -15.80
CA ALA A 18 -5.47 -3.32 -16.42
C ALA A 18 -4.04 -3.04 -15.93
N ILE A 19 -3.77 -3.28 -14.64
CA ILE A 19 -2.44 -3.07 -14.06
C ILE A 19 -1.46 -4.18 -14.48
N HIS A 20 -1.91 -5.43 -14.60
CA HIS A 20 -1.07 -6.51 -15.16
C HIS A 20 -0.74 -6.25 -16.63
N ASP A 21 -1.72 -5.83 -17.44
CA ASP A 21 -1.48 -5.48 -18.84
C ASP A 21 -0.44 -4.37 -18.98
N LEU A 22 -0.52 -3.34 -18.12
CA LEU A 22 0.46 -2.27 -18.08
C LEU A 22 1.84 -2.79 -17.64
N TYR A 23 1.90 -3.61 -16.58
CA TYR A 23 3.15 -4.19 -16.09
C TYR A 23 3.84 -5.00 -17.19
N ASP A 24 3.11 -5.89 -17.88
CA ASP A 24 3.64 -6.71 -18.96
C ASP A 24 4.10 -5.84 -20.15
N HIS A 25 3.30 -4.85 -20.53
CA HIS A 25 3.66 -3.91 -21.60
C HIS A 25 4.95 -3.14 -21.29
N LEU A 26 5.08 -2.63 -20.06
CA LEU A 26 6.29 -1.92 -19.63
C LEU A 26 7.49 -2.86 -19.55
N GLY A 27 7.30 -4.11 -19.11
CA GLY A 27 8.37 -5.10 -19.01
C GLY A 27 8.91 -5.54 -20.37
N LEU A 28 8.07 -5.52 -21.41
CA LEU A 28 8.50 -5.73 -22.80
C LEU A 28 9.20 -4.51 -23.39
N LYS A 29 8.81 -3.30 -22.96
CA LYS A 29 9.30 -2.04 -23.53
C LYS A 29 10.61 -1.56 -22.91
N TYR A 30 10.83 -1.82 -21.63
CA TYR A 30 11.96 -1.29 -20.88
C TYR A 30 12.72 -2.42 -20.18
N ASP A 31 14.02 -2.51 -20.42
CA ASP A 31 14.92 -3.35 -19.65
C ASP A 31 15.47 -2.58 -18.43
N ALA A 32 14.57 -2.33 -17.47
CA ALA A 32 14.89 -1.62 -16.23
C ALA A 32 14.22 -2.33 -15.03
N PRO A 33 14.77 -2.19 -13.81
CA PRO A 33 14.08 -2.64 -12.61
C PRO A 33 12.81 -1.81 -12.37
N PHE A 34 11.75 -2.47 -11.91
CA PHE A 34 10.53 -1.79 -11.50
C PHE A 34 10.61 -1.32 -10.06
N ILE A 35 9.99 -0.19 -9.78
CA ILE A 35 9.62 0.23 -8.43
C ILE A 35 8.11 0.36 -8.42
N PHE A 36 7.46 -0.35 -7.51
CA PHE A 36 6.03 -0.16 -7.25
C PHE A 36 5.90 0.82 -6.11
N MET A 37 5.12 1.87 -6.31
CA MET A 37 4.97 2.94 -5.33
C MET A 37 3.55 3.46 -5.36
N GLY A 38 2.97 3.68 -4.19
CA GLY A 38 1.65 4.27 -4.07
C GLY A 38 1.36 4.75 -2.65
N ASP A 39 0.37 5.63 -2.56
CA ASP A 39 -0.18 6.14 -1.33
C ASP A 39 -1.57 5.58 -1.06
N SER A 40 -1.97 5.44 0.20
CA SER A 40 -3.33 5.04 0.58
C SER A 40 -3.75 3.73 -0.11
N ALA A 41 -4.92 3.72 -0.77
CA ALA A 41 -5.40 2.62 -1.61
C ALA A 41 -4.41 2.23 -2.73
N GLY A 42 -3.67 3.19 -3.30
CA GLY A 42 -2.62 2.93 -4.28
C GLY A 42 -1.40 2.22 -3.67
N GLY A 43 -1.09 2.48 -2.40
CA GLY A 43 -0.08 1.72 -1.64
C GLY A 43 -0.52 0.28 -1.42
N GLY A 44 -1.80 0.07 -1.04
CA GLY A 44 -2.40 -1.26 -0.98
C GLY A 44 -2.33 -1.99 -2.31
N LEU A 45 -2.72 -1.33 -3.40
CA LEU A 45 -2.62 -1.89 -4.76
C LEU A 45 -1.18 -2.24 -5.16
N ALA A 46 -0.20 -1.38 -4.83
CA ALA A 46 1.21 -1.64 -5.13
C ALA A 46 1.72 -2.91 -4.41
N MET A 47 1.35 -3.09 -3.15
CA MET A 47 1.70 -4.28 -2.37
C MET A 47 0.99 -5.53 -2.89
N ALA A 48 -0.32 -5.44 -3.14
CA ALA A 48 -1.12 -6.54 -3.66
C ALA A 48 -0.62 -6.98 -5.05
N LEU A 49 -0.24 -6.04 -5.91
CA LEU A 49 0.36 -6.34 -7.21
C LEU A 49 1.68 -7.10 -7.06
N ALA A 50 2.57 -6.68 -6.16
CA ALA A 50 3.84 -7.38 -5.92
C ALA A 50 3.62 -8.85 -5.49
N GLN A 51 2.65 -9.06 -4.60
CA GLN A 51 2.23 -10.40 -4.17
C GLN A 51 1.64 -11.21 -5.35
N ASP A 52 0.85 -10.57 -6.21
CA ASP A 52 0.22 -11.23 -7.35
C ASP A 52 1.22 -11.58 -8.44
N VAL A 53 2.16 -10.67 -8.78
CA VAL A 53 3.22 -10.98 -9.75
C VAL A 53 4.15 -12.07 -9.26
N LYS A 54 4.37 -12.21 -7.93
CA LYS A 54 5.09 -13.36 -7.35
C LYS A 54 4.35 -14.66 -7.66
N ARG A 55 3.04 -14.70 -7.40
CA ARG A 55 2.19 -15.87 -7.66
C ARG A 55 2.15 -16.26 -9.14
N CYS A 56 2.28 -15.28 -10.04
CA CYS A 56 2.39 -15.51 -11.49
C CYS A 56 3.82 -15.84 -11.96
N SER A 57 4.80 -15.98 -11.06
CA SER A 57 6.22 -16.20 -11.39
C SER A 57 6.80 -15.11 -12.33
N LYS A 58 6.29 -13.88 -12.22
CA LYS A 58 6.75 -12.71 -12.97
C LYS A 58 7.88 -11.98 -12.22
N LYS A 59 8.65 -11.15 -12.93
CA LYS A 59 9.79 -10.40 -12.39
C LYS A 59 9.33 -9.46 -11.26
N GLN A 60 9.91 -9.60 -10.07
CA GLN A 60 9.60 -8.73 -8.93
C GLN A 60 10.08 -7.29 -9.15
N PRO A 61 9.39 -6.29 -8.59
CA PRO A 61 9.96 -4.96 -8.44
C PRO A 61 11.16 -5.02 -7.49
N GLN A 62 12.13 -4.13 -7.67
CA GLN A 62 13.25 -3.96 -6.75
C GLN A 62 12.77 -3.38 -5.41
N HIS A 63 11.86 -2.41 -5.47
CA HIS A 63 11.27 -1.76 -4.30
C HIS A 63 9.75 -1.70 -4.36
N ILE A 64 9.14 -1.82 -3.18
CA ILE A 64 7.72 -1.55 -2.92
C ILE A 64 7.68 -0.39 -1.91
N VAL A 65 7.23 0.78 -2.35
CA VAL A 65 7.20 1.99 -1.54
C VAL A 65 5.75 2.32 -1.18
N LEU A 66 5.49 2.34 0.12
CA LEU A 66 4.17 2.49 0.70
C LEU A 66 4.11 3.80 1.47
N HIS A 67 3.22 4.71 1.05
CA HIS A 67 2.94 5.94 1.79
C HIS A 67 1.54 5.85 2.41
N SER A 68 1.44 5.79 3.74
CA SER A 68 0.14 5.73 4.41
C SER A 68 -0.74 4.63 3.78
N ALA A 69 -0.20 3.43 3.54
CA ALA A 69 -0.88 2.45 2.71
C ALA A 69 -2.08 1.83 3.43
N TRP A 70 -3.17 1.65 2.70
CA TRP A 70 -4.36 0.96 3.17
C TRP A 70 -4.23 -0.53 2.86
N LEU A 71 -4.11 -1.36 3.89
CA LEU A 71 -3.70 -2.76 3.79
C LEU A 71 -4.71 -3.75 4.40
N ASP A 72 -5.64 -3.29 5.25
CA ASP A 72 -6.78 -4.06 5.75
C ASP A 72 -8.09 -3.28 5.59
N VAL A 73 -8.91 -3.68 4.62
CA VAL A 73 -10.18 -2.99 4.36
C VAL A 73 -11.25 -3.30 5.40
N ARG A 74 -11.03 -4.32 6.24
CA ARG A 74 -12.02 -4.75 7.23
C ARG A 74 -12.16 -3.73 8.36
N GLY A 75 -11.11 -2.99 8.70
CA GLY A 75 -11.17 -1.98 9.77
C GLY A 75 -11.60 -2.53 11.13
N GLU A 76 -11.38 -3.81 11.41
CA GLU A 76 -11.92 -4.51 12.59
C GLU A 76 -11.07 -4.32 13.85
N ASP A 77 -9.79 -3.96 13.71
CA ASP A 77 -8.89 -3.75 14.83
C ASP A 77 -9.38 -2.58 15.71
N PRO A 78 -9.53 -2.76 17.04
CA PRO A 78 -10.04 -1.72 17.92
C PRO A 78 -9.20 -0.44 17.92
N ARG A 79 -7.91 -0.50 17.54
CA ARG A 79 -7.03 0.68 17.43
C ARG A 79 -7.53 1.69 16.40
N TYR A 80 -8.25 1.25 15.37
CA TYR A 80 -8.83 2.15 14.36
C TYR A 80 -9.75 3.21 15.00
N LYS A 81 -10.58 2.81 15.99
CA LYS A 81 -11.52 3.73 16.66
C LYS A 81 -10.81 4.79 17.51
N GLU A 82 -9.63 4.47 18.04
CA GLU A 82 -8.85 5.41 18.83
C GLU A 82 -8.13 6.43 17.93
N LEU A 83 -7.58 5.97 16.79
CA LEU A 83 -6.90 6.83 15.83
C LEU A 83 -7.86 7.67 14.97
N GLU A 84 -9.07 7.20 14.70
CA GLU A 84 -10.11 7.96 14.00
C GLU A 84 -10.41 9.29 14.70
N LYS A 85 -10.28 9.37 16.03
CA LYS A 85 -10.45 10.62 16.79
C LYS A 85 -9.37 11.67 16.51
N LEU A 86 -8.22 11.23 15.98
CA LEU A 86 -7.06 12.06 15.67
C LEU A 86 -6.94 12.35 14.18
N ASP A 87 -7.41 11.43 13.32
CA ASP A 87 -7.33 11.55 11.87
C ASP A 87 -8.32 12.60 11.34
N PRO A 88 -7.87 13.70 10.73
CA PRO A 88 -8.76 14.73 10.22
C PRO A 88 -9.33 14.41 8.82
N MET A 89 -8.95 13.28 8.22
CA MET A 89 -9.19 12.96 6.81
C MET A 89 -9.98 11.66 6.61
N LEU A 90 -9.67 10.62 7.39
CA LEU A 90 -10.22 9.28 7.18
C LEU A 90 -11.23 8.89 8.27
N GLY A 91 -12.20 8.07 7.88
CA GLY A 91 -13.17 7.46 8.79
C GLY A 91 -13.35 5.97 8.50
N VAL A 92 -13.46 5.17 9.55
CA VAL A 92 -13.47 3.70 9.51
C VAL A 92 -14.67 3.20 8.72
N ILE A 93 -15.87 3.72 9.00
CA ILE A 93 -17.11 3.26 8.36
C ILE A 93 -17.06 3.51 6.84
N GLY A 94 -16.56 4.68 6.43
CA GLY A 94 -16.43 5.03 5.02
C GLY A 94 -15.40 4.16 4.31
N ALA A 95 -14.25 3.92 4.95
CA ALA A 95 -13.22 3.04 4.42
C ALA A 95 -13.72 1.60 4.26
N GLN A 96 -14.41 1.06 5.28
CA GLN A 96 -15.00 -0.28 5.24
C GLN A 96 -15.98 -0.45 4.07
N GLU A 97 -16.86 0.52 3.84
CA GLU A 97 -17.83 0.43 2.75
C GLU A 97 -17.13 0.51 1.37
N LEU A 98 -16.13 1.38 1.21
CA LEU A 98 -15.30 1.40 0.00
C LEU A 98 -14.59 0.07 -0.21
N GLY A 99 -14.09 -0.54 0.87
CA GLY A 99 -13.44 -1.84 0.87
C GLY A 99 -14.37 -2.96 0.40
N ARG A 100 -15.59 -2.99 0.93
CA ARG A 100 -16.63 -3.94 0.57
C ARG A 100 -17.05 -3.81 -0.90
N LEU A 101 -17.20 -2.57 -1.39
CA LEU A 101 -17.50 -2.31 -2.79
C LEU A 101 -16.33 -2.72 -3.71
N TRP A 102 -15.10 -2.45 -3.29
CA TRP A 102 -13.89 -2.84 -4.02
C TRP A 102 -13.73 -4.37 -4.12
N ALA A 103 -14.07 -5.07 -3.03
CA ALA A 103 -13.98 -6.51 -2.92
C ALA A 103 -14.88 -7.25 -3.90
N ASP A 104 -16.03 -6.70 -4.29
CA ASP A 104 -16.90 -7.26 -5.33
C ASP A 104 -17.18 -8.77 -5.15
N GLY A 105 -17.54 -9.13 -3.91
CA GLY A 105 -17.84 -10.48 -3.48
C GLY A 105 -16.64 -11.36 -3.14
N LEU A 106 -15.40 -10.86 -3.26
CA LEU A 106 -14.22 -11.54 -2.73
C LEU A 106 -14.18 -11.40 -1.20
N GLU A 107 -13.59 -12.40 -0.52
CA GLU A 107 -13.35 -12.33 0.92
C GLU A 107 -12.51 -11.10 1.27
N LEU A 108 -12.89 -10.35 2.32
CA LEU A 108 -12.16 -9.14 2.70
C LEU A 108 -10.74 -9.42 3.21
N THR A 109 -10.45 -10.67 3.57
CA THR A 109 -9.10 -11.13 3.93
C THR A 109 -8.28 -11.58 2.74
N ASP A 110 -8.83 -11.59 1.52
CA ASP A 110 -8.05 -11.92 0.33
C ASP A 110 -6.96 -10.85 0.11
N TYR A 111 -5.75 -11.29 -0.23
CA TYR A 111 -4.58 -10.41 -0.38
C TYR A 111 -4.75 -9.36 -1.49
N LYS A 112 -5.63 -9.58 -2.47
CA LYS A 112 -5.94 -8.58 -3.50
C LYS A 112 -6.75 -7.41 -2.95
N ILE A 113 -7.45 -7.61 -1.84
CA ILE A 113 -8.30 -6.63 -1.18
C ILE A 113 -7.59 -6.05 0.03
N SER A 114 -7.09 -6.92 0.90
CA SER A 114 -6.36 -6.59 2.11
C SER A 114 -4.95 -7.22 2.06
N PRO A 115 -4.00 -6.57 1.37
CA PRO A 115 -2.66 -7.13 1.13
C PRO A 115 -1.85 -7.42 2.38
N VAL A 116 -2.25 -6.89 3.55
CA VAL A 116 -1.66 -7.30 4.83
C VAL A 116 -1.83 -8.80 5.09
N HIS A 117 -2.79 -9.48 4.46
CA HIS A 117 -2.95 -10.93 4.61
C HIS A 117 -2.11 -11.77 3.63
N GLY A 118 -1.54 -11.15 2.60
CA GLY A 118 -0.69 -11.82 1.61
C GLY A 118 0.74 -12.12 2.09
N GLU A 119 1.52 -12.86 1.30
CA GLU A 119 2.90 -13.23 1.67
C GLU A 119 3.89 -12.09 1.44
N LEU A 120 4.88 -11.92 2.33
CA LEU A 120 5.93 -10.90 2.23
C LEU A 120 7.29 -11.48 1.84
N ILE A 121 7.43 -12.80 1.86
CA ILE A 121 8.64 -13.52 1.48
C ILE A 121 8.82 -13.41 -0.04
N ASP A 122 10.06 -13.21 -0.50
CA ASP A 122 10.44 -13.15 -1.92
C ASP A 122 9.68 -12.12 -2.78
N ILE A 123 9.13 -11.07 -2.16
CA ILE A 123 8.68 -9.87 -2.89
C ILE A 123 9.73 -8.76 -2.79
N GLY A 124 9.58 -7.71 -3.61
CA GLY A 124 10.46 -6.56 -3.63
C GLY A 124 10.68 -5.93 -2.25
N GLN A 125 11.78 -5.20 -2.07
CA GLN A 125 12.12 -4.61 -0.77
C GLN A 125 11.05 -3.58 -0.35
N ILE A 126 10.44 -3.81 0.81
CA ILE A 126 9.35 -2.96 1.32
C ILE A 126 9.93 -1.77 2.08
N THR A 127 9.45 -0.58 1.72
CA THR A 127 9.67 0.67 2.44
C THR A 127 8.32 1.30 2.77
N ALA A 128 8.05 1.59 4.03
CA ALA A 128 6.79 2.18 4.48
C ALA A 128 7.01 3.50 5.22
N PHE A 129 6.24 4.51 4.83
CA PHE A 129 6.15 5.82 5.49
C PHE A 129 4.74 6.00 6.01
N VAL A 130 4.58 6.36 7.28
CA VAL A 130 3.27 6.57 7.89
C VAL A 130 3.33 7.68 8.93
N GLY A 131 2.25 8.44 9.06
CA GLY A 131 2.10 9.44 10.10
C GLY A 131 1.49 8.85 11.38
N THR A 132 1.77 9.43 12.54
CA THR A 132 1.10 9.00 13.79
C THR A 132 -0.26 9.66 14.02
N GLY A 133 -0.65 10.60 13.17
CA GLY A 133 -1.92 11.32 13.20
C GLY A 133 -2.92 10.81 12.15
N GLU A 134 -2.77 9.56 11.70
CA GLU A 134 -3.66 8.95 10.72
C GLU A 134 -4.13 7.57 11.15
N LEU A 135 -5.28 7.19 10.61
CA LEU A 135 -5.98 5.94 10.83
C LEU A 135 -5.14 4.73 10.39
N LEU A 136 -4.42 4.88 9.27
CA LEU A 136 -3.64 3.79 8.64
C LEU A 136 -2.30 3.50 9.32
N LEU A 137 -2.02 4.16 10.46
CA LEU A 137 -0.98 3.69 11.36
C LEU A 137 -1.25 2.24 11.81
N VAL A 138 -2.52 1.86 11.98
CA VAL A 138 -2.89 0.48 12.33
C VAL A 138 -2.45 -0.51 11.25
N ASP A 139 -2.76 -0.25 9.98
CA ASP A 139 -2.33 -1.06 8.84
C ASP A 139 -0.80 -1.21 8.80
N ALA A 140 -0.10 -0.10 9.03
CA ALA A 140 1.36 -0.07 9.07
C ALA A 140 1.93 -0.91 10.23
N ASN A 141 1.31 -0.88 11.41
CA ASN A 141 1.68 -1.76 12.52
C ASN A 141 1.41 -3.23 12.19
N MET A 142 0.27 -3.55 11.57
CA MET A 142 -0.04 -4.93 11.16
C MET A 142 0.96 -5.47 10.13
N LEU A 143 1.42 -4.62 9.20
CA LEU A 143 2.48 -4.96 8.25
C LEU A 143 3.81 -5.28 8.97
N LEU A 144 4.19 -4.49 9.97
CA LEU A 144 5.40 -4.74 10.77
C LEU A 144 5.32 -6.06 11.55
N ASP A 145 4.18 -6.32 12.19
CA ASP A 145 3.96 -7.55 12.95
C ASP A 145 4.10 -8.77 12.02
N LYS A 146 3.48 -8.72 10.86
CA LYS A 146 3.58 -9.79 9.85
C LYS A 146 4.98 -9.96 9.29
N ALA A 147 5.68 -8.86 9.02
CA ALA A 147 7.07 -8.93 8.56
C ALA A 147 7.97 -9.59 9.60
N LYS A 148 7.78 -9.27 10.87
CA LYS A 148 8.48 -9.93 11.97
C LYS A 148 8.15 -11.42 12.04
N GLU A 149 6.89 -11.81 11.91
CA GLU A 149 6.45 -13.21 11.88
C GLU A 149 7.09 -13.99 10.72
N GLN A 150 7.26 -13.36 9.55
CA GLN A 150 7.82 -13.98 8.36
C GLN A 150 9.35 -13.83 8.23
N GLY A 151 10.01 -13.16 9.19
CA GLY A 151 11.44 -12.88 9.11
C GLY A 151 11.84 -11.95 7.96
N VAL A 152 10.92 -11.10 7.49
CA VAL A 152 11.13 -10.14 6.39
C VAL A 152 11.53 -8.78 6.96
N ALA A 153 12.58 -8.17 6.42
CA ALA A 153 12.99 -6.82 6.79
C ALA A 153 12.18 -5.76 6.04
N ILE A 154 11.64 -4.78 6.77
CA ILE A 154 10.96 -3.60 6.20
C ILE A 154 11.72 -2.34 6.62
N GLN A 155 11.95 -1.43 5.67
CA GLN A 155 12.38 -0.07 5.99
C GLN A 155 11.17 0.74 6.43
N TYR A 156 11.05 1.02 7.72
CA TYR A 156 9.87 1.65 8.30
C TYR A 156 10.18 3.04 8.85
N TYR A 157 9.36 4.02 8.46
CA TYR A 157 9.50 5.41 8.87
C TYR A 157 8.18 5.96 9.39
N GLU A 158 8.11 6.11 10.70
CA GLU A 158 6.98 6.72 11.38
C GLU A 158 7.25 8.19 11.66
N TYR A 159 6.28 9.05 11.33
CA TYR A 159 6.39 10.49 11.43
C TYR A 159 5.42 11.06 12.48
N PRO A 160 5.93 11.58 13.61
CA PRO A 160 5.09 12.12 14.67
C PRO A 160 4.14 13.21 14.20
N LYS A 161 2.86 13.10 14.57
CA LYS A 161 1.77 14.06 14.31
C LYS A 161 1.47 14.31 12.82
N MET A 162 2.03 13.52 11.91
CA MET A 162 1.72 13.65 10.49
C MET A 162 0.40 12.98 10.16
N ASN A 163 -0.36 13.61 9.28
CA ASN A 163 -1.66 13.13 8.81
C ASN A 163 -1.52 12.20 7.59
N HIS A 164 -2.66 11.71 7.13
CA HIS A 164 -2.74 10.82 5.98
C HIS A 164 -2.06 11.40 4.73
N VAL A 165 -1.15 10.63 4.12
CA VAL A 165 -0.40 10.98 2.90
C VAL A 165 0.44 12.25 3.08
N PHE A 166 0.97 12.51 4.28
CA PHE A 166 1.78 13.72 4.54
C PHE A 166 2.93 14.03 3.55
N PRO A 167 3.57 13.06 2.85
CA PRO A 167 4.66 13.37 1.92
C PRO A 167 4.28 14.27 0.74
N VAL A 168 2.99 14.46 0.45
CA VAL A 168 2.52 15.37 -0.60
C VAL A 168 2.33 16.81 -0.12
N PHE A 169 2.38 17.05 1.19
CA PHE A 169 2.17 18.38 1.75
C PHE A 169 3.42 19.27 1.62
N PRO A 170 3.25 20.60 1.50
CA PRO A 170 4.37 21.53 1.41
C PRO A 170 4.98 21.84 2.79
N ILE A 171 5.38 20.80 3.54
CA ILE A 171 5.90 20.88 4.91
C ILE A 171 7.32 20.29 5.02
N PRO A 172 8.11 20.67 6.05
CA PRO A 172 9.47 20.15 6.24
C PRO A 172 9.56 18.62 6.36
N GLU A 173 8.60 18.01 7.05
CA GLU A 173 8.51 16.57 7.27
C GLU A 173 8.34 15.81 5.96
N ALA A 174 7.49 16.32 5.07
CA ALA A 174 7.31 15.78 3.72
C ALA A 174 8.61 15.83 2.91
N LYS A 175 9.30 16.98 2.93
CA LYS A 175 10.61 17.12 2.27
C LYS A 175 11.64 16.14 2.84
N LYS A 176 11.63 15.90 4.15
CA LYS A 176 12.50 14.91 4.81
C LYS A 176 12.18 13.49 4.34
N ALA A 177 10.91 13.11 4.30
CA ALA A 177 10.47 11.79 3.83
C ALA A 177 10.84 11.56 2.37
N MET A 178 10.60 12.54 1.49
CA MET A 178 10.96 12.45 0.08
C MET A 178 12.48 12.36 -0.13
N ASN A 179 13.28 13.06 0.67
CA ASN A 179 14.75 12.93 0.63
C ASN A 179 15.23 11.55 1.09
N GLN A 180 14.56 10.93 2.07
CA GLN A 180 14.85 9.54 2.46
C GLN A 180 14.50 8.58 1.33
N LEU A 181 13.29 8.71 0.76
CA LEU A 181 12.85 7.91 -0.37
C LEU A 181 13.83 7.97 -1.55
N LEU A 182 14.26 9.17 -1.93
CA LEU A 182 15.24 9.37 -3.02
C LEU A 182 16.57 8.67 -2.77
N LYS A 183 17.00 8.50 -1.51
CA LYS A 183 18.21 7.73 -1.19
C LYS A 183 17.96 6.24 -1.32
N ILE A 184 16.78 5.77 -0.92
CA ILE A 184 16.41 4.36 -0.97
C ILE A 184 16.34 3.86 -2.42
N ILE A 185 15.63 4.58 -3.29
CA ILE A 185 15.40 4.13 -4.67
C ILE A 185 16.59 4.35 -5.62
N LYS A 186 17.65 5.02 -5.15
CA LYS A 186 18.90 5.21 -5.91
C LYS A 186 19.97 4.17 -5.56
N ASN A 187 19.78 3.43 -4.47
CA ASN A 187 20.68 2.36 -4.04
C ASN A 187 20.25 1.04 -4.67
#